data_AF-A0A7G3A6D9-F1
#
_entry.id   AF-A0A7G3A6D9-F1
#
_cell.length_a   1.000
_cell.length_b   1.000
_cell.length_c   1.000
_cell.angle_alpha   90.00
_cell.angle_beta   90.00
_cell.angle_gamma   90.00
#
_symmetry.space_group_name_H-M   'P 1'
#
loop_
_entity.id
_entity.type
_entity.pdbx_description
1 polymer ?
#
loop_
_entity_poly.entity_id
_entity_poly.type
_entity_poly.pdbx_seq_one_letter_code
_entity_poly.pdbx_strand_id
1 'polypeptide(L)'
;MNKLKQIGLVALLAGAVSFSAAAEEAVACPNNAAQAMYQVSEALPGATTMEQVSNGYNYTVSYAAACPEDAYTQYFVALSFYRLAEKIADPGQQFQLMSAAIAALHIYDAAWETLNPDLIWTMPVKPENGPDITVFTGTGSTSLLESKLVPMVVVFEAGGLFHDMISGKGQTEESPCPWHRPEMAIAEAGGHVIGQDTFVQYYFTGDQLPNIMGSADRLEFLAAACPNARKQIVFESATLYAHAAETAYDFNIDDSAADYAADAITQYELFRSLANNTAADRSKLTLVDNALKRMREMAPEAAE
;
A
#
# COMPACT_ATOMS: atom_id res chain seq x y z
N MET A 1 24.86 34.59 -6.02
CA MET A 1 25.17 33.51 -6.99
C MET A 1 24.84 32.18 -6.34
N ASN A 2 23.69 31.54 -6.63
CA ASN A 2 23.33 30.14 -6.26
C ASN A 2 21.91 29.74 -6.73
N LYS A 3 21.50 30.06 -7.96
CA LYS A 3 20.19 29.63 -8.52
C LYS A 3 20.26 28.97 -9.91
N LEU A 4 21.47 28.75 -10.44
CA LEU A 4 21.66 28.30 -11.83
C LEU A 4 22.03 26.82 -12.00
N LYS A 5 22.25 26.05 -10.93
CA LYS A 5 22.66 24.63 -11.05
C LYS A 5 21.50 23.62 -10.99
N GLN A 6 20.33 24.00 -10.47
CA GLN A 6 19.18 23.09 -10.38
C GLN A 6 18.35 23.02 -11.67
N ILE A 7 18.47 24.03 -12.54
CA ILE A 7 17.78 24.07 -13.84
C ILE A 7 18.54 23.24 -14.90
N GLY A 8 19.84 23.03 -14.71
CA GLY A 8 20.68 22.28 -15.66
C GLY A 8 20.47 20.77 -15.67
N LEU A 9 20.05 20.16 -14.55
CA LEU A 9 19.78 18.72 -14.49
C LEU A 9 18.41 18.36 -15.11
N VAL A 10 17.42 19.25 -14.99
CA VAL A 10 16.09 19.07 -15.60
C VAL A 10 16.15 19.22 -17.13
N ALA A 11 17.03 20.08 -17.64
CA ALA A 11 17.16 20.32 -19.08
C ALA A 11 17.95 19.22 -19.83
N LEU A 12 18.89 18.51 -19.18
CA LEU A 12 19.61 17.41 -19.83
C LEU A 12 18.80 16.09 -19.88
N LEU A 13 17.78 15.95 -19.04
CA LEU A 13 16.87 14.79 -19.04
C LEU A 13 15.74 14.89 -20.07
N ALA A 14 15.46 16.08 -20.59
CA ALA A 14 14.48 16.29 -21.67
C ALA A 14 15.01 15.91 -23.07
N GLY A 15 16.33 15.70 -23.23
CA GLY A 15 16.99 15.59 -24.53
C GLY A 15 17.49 14.20 -24.95
N ALA A 16 17.32 13.17 -24.12
CA ALA A 16 17.94 11.85 -24.38
C ALA A 16 16.99 10.65 -24.37
N VAL A 17 15.68 10.86 -24.19
CA VAL A 17 14.68 9.80 -24.41
C VAL A 17 13.98 10.09 -25.74
N SER A 18 14.67 9.79 -26.85
CA SER A 18 14.03 9.75 -28.16
C SER A 18 13.11 8.53 -28.18
N PHE A 19 11.85 8.78 -27.84
CA PHE A 19 10.77 7.81 -27.81
C PHE A 19 10.48 7.29 -29.22
N SER A 20 11.08 6.16 -29.59
CA SER A 20 10.72 5.42 -30.80
C SER A 20 9.78 4.28 -30.43
N ALA A 21 8.53 4.42 -30.88
CA ALA A 21 7.52 3.37 -30.81
C ALA A 21 7.92 2.22 -31.74
N ALA A 22 8.19 1.06 -31.17
CA ALA A 22 8.11 -0.22 -31.86
C ALA A 22 7.78 -1.30 -30.83
N ALA A 23 6.57 -1.83 -30.91
CA ALA A 23 6.15 -3.03 -30.20
C ALA A 23 6.28 -4.20 -31.18
N GLU A 24 7.26 -5.10 -30.97
CA GLU A 24 7.22 -6.51 -31.42
C GLU A 24 8.45 -7.28 -30.89
N GLU A 25 8.25 -8.60 -30.71
CA GLU A 25 9.11 -9.61 -30.06
C GLU A 25 9.16 -9.55 -28.54
N ALA A 26 9.28 -10.72 -27.88
CA ALA A 26 9.54 -10.81 -26.45
C ALA A 26 10.90 -10.16 -26.18
N VAL A 27 10.86 -8.85 -25.96
CA VAL A 27 12.04 -8.03 -25.70
C VAL A 27 12.65 -8.60 -24.43
N ALA A 28 13.82 -9.22 -24.57
CA ALA A 28 14.61 -9.63 -23.42
C ALA A 28 14.70 -8.44 -22.47
N CYS A 29 14.43 -8.67 -21.18
CA CYS A 29 14.46 -7.60 -20.19
C CYS A 29 15.76 -6.79 -20.32
N PRO A 30 15.71 -5.49 -20.65
CA PRO A 30 16.92 -4.72 -20.85
C PRO A 30 17.79 -4.70 -19.58
N ASN A 31 19.11 -4.81 -19.72
CA ASN A 31 20.03 -4.79 -18.57
C ASN A 31 19.90 -3.52 -17.69
N ASN A 32 19.34 -2.44 -18.23
CA ASN A 32 19.10 -1.18 -17.55
C ASN A 32 17.62 -0.94 -17.21
N ALA A 33 16.78 -1.98 -17.19
CA ALA A 33 15.33 -1.86 -17.00
C ALA A 33 14.94 -1.16 -15.69
N ALA A 34 15.51 -1.57 -14.55
CA ALA A 34 15.27 -0.92 -13.27
C ALA A 34 15.68 0.57 -13.28
N GLN A 35 16.79 0.91 -13.95
CA GLN A 35 17.22 2.30 -14.11
C GLN A 35 16.24 3.11 -14.98
N ALA A 36 15.78 2.54 -16.10
CA ALA A 36 14.81 3.19 -16.97
C ALA A 36 13.48 3.42 -16.21
N MET A 37 13.00 2.42 -15.47
CA MET A 37 11.76 2.54 -14.70
C MET A 37 11.89 3.45 -13.49
N TYR A 38 13.06 3.51 -12.83
CA TYR A 38 13.34 4.55 -11.83
C TYR A 38 13.14 5.94 -12.43
N GLN A 39 13.75 6.22 -13.59
CA GLN A 39 13.65 7.52 -14.26
C GLN A 39 12.21 7.85 -14.68
N VAL A 40 11.47 6.87 -15.22
CA VAL A 40 10.04 7.02 -15.55
C VAL A 40 9.25 7.36 -14.29
N SER A 41 9.45 6.60 -13.21
CA SER A 41 8.76 6.84 -11.96
C SER A 41 9.00 8.27 -11.48
N GLU A 42 10.25 8.74 -11.42
CA GLU A 42 10.62 10.07 -10.93
C GLU A 42 10.15 11.23 -11.83
N ALA A 43 9.93 10.97 -13.12
CA ALA A 43 9.40 11.98 -14.04
C ALA A 43 7.89 12.18 -13.90
N LEU A 44 7.14 11.12 -13.57
CA LEU A 44 5.66 11.14 -13.54
C LEU A 44 5.04 12.22 -12.62
N PRO A 45 5.54 12.51 -11.40
CA PRO A 45 4.99 13.56 -10.57
C PRO A 45 5.02 14.94 -11.25
N GLY A 46 6.05 15.20 -12.07
CA GLY A 46 6.22 16.42 -12.85
C GLY A 46 5.49 16.44 -14.19
N ALA A 47 4.84 15.35 -14.59
CA ALA A 47 4.07 15.30 -15.84
C ALA A 47 2.83 16.21 -15.76
N THR A 48 2.67 17.08 -16.76
CA THR A 48 1.58 18.06 -16.87
C THR A 48 0.77 17.93 -18.15
N THR A 49 1.26 17.18 -19.16
CA THR A 49 0.53 16.93 -20.41
C THR A 49 0.06 15.48 -20.51
N MET A 50 -1.03 15.25 -21.26
CA MET A 50 -1.52 13.89 -21.52
C MET A 50 -0.54 13.05 -22.34
N GLU A 51 0.28 13.67 -23.18
CA GLU A 51 1.35 12.97 -23.90
C GLU A 51 2.39 12.40 -22.92
N GLN A 52 2.82 13.18 -21.92
CA GLN A 52 3.78 12.70 -20.91
C GLN A 52 3.20 11.54 -20.07
N VAL A 53 1.94 11.65 -19.66
CA VAL A 53 1.25 10.59 -18.91
C VAL A 53 1.10 9.33 -19.76
N SER A 54 0.68 9.48 -21.01
CA SER A 54 0.49 8.36 -21.96
C SER A 54 1.82 7.67 -22.28
N ASN A 55 2.91 8.44 -22.46
CA ASN A 55 4.25 7.87 -22.59
C ASN A 55 4.65 7.11 -21.33
N GLY A 56 4.48 7.69 -20.14
CA GLY A 56 4.77 6.99 -18.88
C GLY A 56 3.99 5.68 -18.74
N TYR A 57 2.71 5.67 -19.11
CA TYR A 57 1.89 4.45 -19.14
C TYR A 57 2.46 3.40 -20.10
N ASN A 58 2.75 3.77 -21.35
CA ASN A 58 3.29 2.84 -22.35
C ASN A 58 4.63 2.23 -21.91
N TYR A 59 5.50 3.03 -21.30
CA TYR A 59 6.75 2.53 -20.71
C TYR A 59 6.47 1.53 -19.59
N THR A 60 5.62 1.92 -18.64
CA THR A 60 5.34 1.09 -17.47
C THR A 60 4.76 -0.26 -17.87
N VAL A 61 3.79 -0.29 -18.78
CA VAL A 61 3.20 -1.53 -19.30
C VAL A 61 4.23 -2.37 -20.07
N SER A 62 5.04 -1.74 -20.92
CA SER A 62 6.06 -2.44 -21.71
C SER A 62 7.11 -3.11 -20.82
N TYR A 63 7.64 -2.40 -19.82
CA TYR A 63 8.63 -2.95 -18.90
C TYR A 63 8.02 -3.98 -17.94
N ALA A 64 6.76 -3.81 -17.52
CA ALA A 64 6.05 -4.82 -16.74
C ALA A 64 5.99 -6.17 -17.49
N ALA A 65 5.72 -6.13 -18.80
CA ALA A 65 5.62 -7.31 -19.65
C ALA A 65 6.99 -7.89 -20.06
N ALA A 66 7.99 -7.03 -20.33
CA ALA A 66 9.32 -7.46 -20.77
C ALA A 66 10.21 -7.98 -19.62
N CYS A 67 9.97 -7.51 -18.40
CA CYS A 67 10.77 -7.84 -17.21
C CYS A 67 9.95 -8.47 -16.08
N PRO A 68 9.18 -9.54 -16.32
CA PRO A 68 8.27 -10.10 -15.31
C PRO A 68 8.99 -10.74 -14.12
N GLU A 69 10.28 -11.03 -14.23
CA GLU A 69 11.08 -11.66 -13.15
C GLU A 69 12.10 -10.70 -12.51
N ASP A 70 12.30 -9.49 -13.07
CA ASP A 70 13.25 -8.53 -12.51
C ASP A 70 12.59 -7.73 -11.37
N ALA A 71 12.91 -8.11 -10.13
CA ALA A 71 12.26 -7.57 -8.95
C ALA A 71 12.34 -6.03 -8.86
N TYR A 72 13.52 -5.43 -9.09
CA TYR A 72 13.68 -3.99 -8.99
C TYR A 72 12.93 -3.23 -10.07
N THR A 73 12.87 -3.77 -11.29
CA THR A 73 12.01 -3.23 -12.34
C THR A 73 10.55 -3.29 -11.89
N GLN A 74 10.09 -4.40 -11.32
CA GLN A 74 8.71 -4.55 -10.84
C GLN A 74 8.36 -3.59 -9.69
N TYR A 75 9.30 -3.32 -8.78
CA TYR A 75 9.12 -2.27 -7.77
C TYR A 75 8.89 -0.89 -8.42
N PHE A 76 9.71 -0.49 -9.38
CA PHE A 76 9.55 0.81 -10.06
C PHE A 76 8.35 0.84 -11.01
N VAL A 77 7.94 -0.30 -11.56
CA VAL A 77 6.68 -0.46 -12.29
C VAL A 77 5.50 -0.20 -11.35
N ALA A 78 5.48 -0.79 -10.15
CA ALA A 78 4.45 -0.54 -9.17
C ALA A 78 4.36 0.94 -8.79
N LEU A 79 5.51 1.56 -8.50
CA LEU A 79 5.59 2.99 -8.20
C LEU A 79 5.10 3.87 -9.36
N SER A 80 5.39 3.48 -10.60
CA SER A 80 4.97 4.21 -11.79
C SER A 80 3.46 4.09 -12.02
N PHE A 81 2.88 2.89 -11.87
CA PHE A 81 1.43 2.70 -11.95
C PHE A 81 0.68 3.50 -10.88
N TYR A 82 1.20 3.53 -9.64
CA TYR A 82 0.69 4.42 -8.60
C TYR A 82 0.66 5.89 -9.05
N ARG A 83 1.81 6.41 -9.47
CA ARG A 83 1.96 7.81 -9.89
C ARG A 83 1.13 8.14 -11.13
N LEU A 84 0.89 7.16 -12.02
CA LEU A 84 -0.03 7.31 -13.15
C LEU A 84 -1.48 7.43 -12.70
N ALA A 85 -1.93 6.65 -11.71
CA ALA A 85 -3.31 6.76 -11.22
C ALA A 85 -3.59 8.13 -10.59
N GLU A 86 -2.60 8.73 -9.91
CA GLU A 86 -2.72 10.10 -9.40
C GLU A 86 -2.90 11.17 -10.51
N LYS A 87 -2.61 10.84 -11.76
CA LYS A 87 -2.75 11.73 -12.92
C LYS A 87 -4.04 11.51 -13.70
N ILE A 88 -4.77 10.43 -13.42
CA ILE A 88 -5.99 10.07 -14.14
C ILE A 88 -7.19 10.47 -13.29
N ALA A 89 -8.23 11.03 -13.91
CA ALA A 89 -9.48 11.39 -13.22
C ALA A 89 -10.55 10.30 -13.29
N ASP A 90 -10.48 9.39 -14.26
CA ASP A 90 -11.43 8.29 -14.43
C ASP A 90 -11.23 7.20 -13.36
N PRO A 91 -12.21 6.95 -12.47
CA PRO A 91 -12.05 5.98 -11.39
C PRO A 91 -11.81 4.55 -11.86
N GLY A 92 -12.37 4.15 -13.01
CA GLY A 92 -12.17 2.81 -13.58
C GLY A 92 -10.73 2.58 -14.01
N GLN A 93 -10.12 3.57 -14.66
CA GLN A 93 -8.70 3.53 -15.03
C GLN A 93 -7.77 3.62 -13.81
N GLN A 94 -8.09 4.48 -12.83
CA GLN A 94 -7.31 4.52 -11.58
C GLN A 94 -7.31 3.15 -10.89
N PHE A 95 -8.49 2.51 -10.80
CA PHE A 95 -8.64 1.17 -10.23
C PHE A 95 -7.77 0.14 -10.97
N GLN A 96 -7.80 0.11 -12.30
CA GLN A 96 -6.97 -0.81 -13.10
C GLN A 96 -5.47 -0.59 -12.87
N LEU A 97 -5.02 0.66 -12.78
CA LEU A 97 -3.61 0.97 -12.48
C LEU A 97 -3.23 0.54 -11.07
N MET A 98 -4.14 0.65 -10.09
CA MET A 98 -3.85 0.22 -8.71
C MET A 98 -3.75 -1.29 -8.63
N SER A 99 -4.63 -2.03 -9.31
CA SER A 99 -4.49 -3.47 -9.47
C SER A 99 -3.15 -3.86 -10.10
N ALA A 100 -2.73 -3.15 -11.15
CA ALA A 100 -1.45 -3.41 -11.80
C ALA A 100 -0.25 -3.09 -10.87
N ALA A 101 -0.35 -2.03 -10.06
CA ALA A 101 0.68 -1.68 -9.09
C ALA A 101 0.83 -2.75 -8.00
N ILE A 102 -0.29 -3.23 -7.45
CA ILE A 102 -0.32 -4.28 -6.43
C ILE A 102 0.23 -5.60 -7.00
N ALA A 103 -0.17 -5.97 -8.21
CA ALA A 103 0.36 -7.16 -8.88
C ALA A 103 1.89 -7.09 -9.06
N ALA A 104 2.41 -5.94 -9.48
CA ALA A 104 3.86 -5.72 -9.60
C ALA A 104 4.58 -5.78 -8.23
N LEU A 105 3.95 -5.30 -7.15
CA LEU A 105 4.49 -5.47 -5.80
C LEU A 105 4.51 -6.94 -5.35
N HIS A 106 3.50 -7.74 -5.68
CA HIS A 106 3.53 -9.18 -5.39
C HIS A 106 4.71 -9.87 -6.09
N ILE A 107 5.00 -9.49 -7.33
CA ILE A 107 6.16 -10.03 -8.06
C ILE A 107 7.48 -9.60 -7.41
N TYR A 108 7.63 -8.31 -7.09
CA TYR A 108 8.80 -7.81 -6.36
C TYR A 108 8.98 -8.54 -5.02
N ASP A 109 7.90 -8.71 -4.27
CA ASP A 109 7.92 -9.38 -2.98
C ASP A 109 8.24 -10.87 -3.10
N ALA A 110 7.74 -11.57 -4.13
CA ALA A 110 8.05 -12.98 -4.36
C ALA A 110 9.54 -13.24 -4.63
N ALA A 111 10.25 -12.27 -5.20
CA ALA A 111 11.68 -12.39 -5.49
C ALA A 111 12.58 -12.09 -4.29
N TRP A 112 12.05 -11.69 -3.13
CA TRP A 112 12.82 -11.10 -2.03
C TRP A 112 13.98 -11.96 -1.51
N GLU A 113 13.82 -13.29 -1.46
CA GLU A 113 14.87 -14.21 -0.96
C GLU A 113 16.12 -14.21 -1.85
N THR A 114 15.97 -13.79 -3.11
CA THR A 114 17.05 -13.74 -4.09
C THR A 114 17.73 -12.37 -4.19
N LEU A 115 17.20 -11.38 -3.46
CA LEU A 115 17.72 -10.02 -3.43
C LEU A 115 18.75 -9.82 -2.33
N ASN A 116 19.41 -8.66 -2.31
CA ASN A 116 20.27 -8.32 -1.18
C ASN A 116 19.40 -8.17 0.09
N PRO A 117 19.90 -8.57 1.27
CA PRO A 117 19.11 -8.53 2.51
C PRO A 117 18.54 -7.16 2.86
N ASP A 118 19.22 -6.09 2.47
CA ASP A 118 18.80 -4.72 2.76
C ASP A 118 17.74 -4.19 1.77
N LEU A 119 17.45 -4.92 0.69
CA LEU A 119 16.51 -4.55 -0.37
C LEU A 119 16.79 -3.13 -0.91
N ILE A 120 18.03 -2.94 -1.34
CA ILE A 120 18.56 -1.66 -1.79
C ILE A 120 18.90 -1.77 -3.26
N TRP A 121 18.31 -0.89 -4.05
CA TRP A 121 18.71 -0.68 -5.43
C TRP A 121 19.66 0.51 -5.53
N THR A 122 20.77 0.34 -6.23
CA THR A 122 21.75 1.40 -6.46
C THR A 122 21.91 1.63 -7.96
N MET A 123 21.70 2.87 -8.39
CA MET A 123 22.03 3.30 -9.75
C MET A 123 23.47 3.81 -9.78
N PRO A 124 24.39 3.16 -10.52
CA PRO A 124 25.72 3.71 -10.71
C PRO A 124 25.61 5.00 -11.52
N VAL A 125 26.09 6.10 -10.94
CA VAL A 125 26.18 7.40 -11.60
C VAL A 125 27.64 7.61 -11.95
N LYS A 126 27.94 8.11 -13.16
CA LYS A 126 29.33 8.43 -13.50
C LYS A 126 29.88 9.43 -12.47
N PRO A 127 31.13 9.30 -12.00
CA PRO A 127 31.68 10.14 -10.92
C PRO A 127 31.53 11.65 -11.17
N GLU A 128 31.56 12.08 -12.43
CA GLU A 128 31.35 13.48 -12.84
C GLU A 128 29.92 14.01 -12.62
N ASN A 129 28.94 13.12 -12.49
CA ASN A 129 27.51 13.45 -12.35
C ASN A 129 27.03 13.41 -10.88
N GLY A 130 27.89 13.01 -9.94
CA GLY A 130 27.58 12.97 -8.51
C GLY A 130 27.69 11.58 -7.89
N PRO A 131 27.32 11.43 -6.61
CA PRO A 131 27.29 10.14 -5.94
C PRO A 131 26.22 9.22 -6.54
N ASP A 132 26.40 7.91 -6.37
CA ASP A 132 25.40 6.92 -6.75
C ASP A 132 24.06 7.18 -6.07
N ILE A 133 22.98 6.92 -6.80
CA ILE A 133 21.63 7.03 -6.27
C ILE A 133 21.29 5.72 -5.57
N THR A 134 20.90 5.81 -4.30
CA THR A 134 20.52 4.66 -3.48
C THR A 134 19.04 4.75 -3.14
N VAL A 135 18.30 3.69 -3.43
CA VAL A 135 16.86 3.58 -3.18
C VAL A 135 16.60 2.40 -2.25
N PHE A 136 15.99 2.66 -1.10
CA PHE A 136 15.57 1.64 -0.13
C PHE A 136 14.24 1.03 -0.57
N THR A 137 14.29 0.15 -1.57
CA THR A 137 13.11 -0.47 -2.17
C THR A 137 12.31 -1.33 -1.19
N GLY A 138 12.96 -1.90 -0.17
CA GLY A 138 12.30 -2.59 0.95
C GLY A 138 11.29 -1.67 1.66
N THR A 139 11.76 -0.58 2.27
CA THR A 139 10.91 0.41 2.95
C THR A 139 9.98 1.14 1.98
N GLY A 140 10.46 1.43 0.76
CA GLY A 140 9.65 2.08 -0.26
C GLY A 140 8.43 1.24 -0.65
N SER A 141 8.58 -0.09 -0.76
CA SER A 141 7.48 -1.00 -1.10
C SER A 141 6.42 -1.08 0.00
N THR A 142 6.83 -1.16 1.27
CA THR A 142 5.91 -1.19 2.41
C THR A 142 5.16 0.14 2.52
N SER A 143 5.86 1.28 2.42
CA SER A 143 5.20 2.59 2.47
C SER A 143 4.28 2.85 1.27
N LEU A 144 4.64 2.37 0.07
CA LEU A 144 3.78 2.46 -1.10
C LEU A 144 2.48 1.67 -0.90
N LEU A 145 2.58 0.45 -0.37
CA LEU A 145 1.41 -0.38 -0.08
C LEU A 145 0.52 0.24 1.00
N GLU A 146 1.10 0.50 2.17
CA GLU A 146 0.41 0.98 3.37
C GLU A 146 -0.23 2.36 3.17
N SER A 147 0.56 3.34 2.70
CA SER A 147 0.10 4.73 2.72
C SER A 147 -0.65 5.13 1.45
N LYS A 148 -0.52 4.36 0.36
CA LYS A 148 -1.02 4.76 -0.98
C LYS A 148 -1.96 3.75 -1.60
N LEU A 149 -1.49 2.54 -1.86
CA LEU A 149 -2.24 1.56 -2.66
C LEU A 149 -3.48 1.03 -1.91
N VAL A 150 -3.32 0.56 -0.67
CA VAL A 150 -4.44 0.03 0.10
C VAL A 150 -5.47 1.11 0.44
N PRO A 151 -5.08 2.33 0.88
CA PRO A 151 -6.03 3.41 1.09
C PRO A 151 -6.87 3.74 -0.15
N MET A 152 -6.26 3.75 -1.35
CA MET A 152 -7.02 3.95 -2.60
C MET A 152 -8.00 2.81 -2.88
N VAL A 153 -7.61 1.57 -2.61
CA VAL A 153 -8.47 0.40 -2.77
C VAL A 153 -9.69 0.47 -1.83
N VAL A 154 -9.52 0.93 -0.59
CA VAL A 154 -10.63 1.18 0.34
C VAL A 154 -11.58 2.25 -0.20
N VAL A 155 -11.05 3.35 -0.74
CA VAL A 155 -11.87 4.42 -1.36
C VAL A 155 -12.65 3.91 -2.57
N PHE A 156 -12.04 3.03 -3.39
CA PHE A 156 -12.73 2.41 -4.53
C PHE A 156 -13.86 1.49 -4.11
N GLU A 157 -13.67 0.67 -3.07
CA GLU A 157 -14.71 -0.21 -2.54
C GLU A 157 -15.96 0.60 -2.17
N ALA A 158 -15.76 1.70 -1.43
CA ALA A 158 -16.86 2.57 -1.06
C ALA A 158 -17.57 3.24 -2.25
N GLY A 159 -16.85 3.45 -3.35
CA GLY A 159 -17.40 3.89 -4.63
C GLY A 159 -18.07 2.79 -5.46
N GLY A 160 -18.11 1.55 -4.97
CA GLY A 160 -18.67 0.37 -5.65
C GLY A 160 -17.72 -0.34 -6.62
N LEU A 161 -16.43 -0.02 -6.59
CA LEU A 161 -15.38 -0.68 -7.39
C LEU A 161 -14.58 -1.65 -6.50
N PHE A 162 -14.83 -2.93 -6.66
CA PHE A 162 -14.34 -3.97 -5.75
C PHE A 162 -13.01 -4.58 -6.22
N HIS A 163 -11.94 -4.38 -5.43
CA HIS A 163 -10.63 -4.99 -5.67
C HIS A 163 -10.56 -6.41 -5.09
N ASP A 164 -9.76 -7.30 -5.67
CA ASP A 164 -9.57 -8.67 -5.16
C ASP A 164 -8.93 -8.71 -3.75
N MET A 165 -8.23 -7.64 -3.37
CA MET A 165 -7.73 -7.47 -1.99
C MET A 165 -8.87 -7.35 -0.97
N ILE A 166 -10.06 -6.94 -1.37
CA ILE A 166 -11.19 -6.70 -0.47
C ILE A 166 -12.31 -7.72 -0.70
N SER A 167 -12.61 -8.05 -1.96
CA SER A 167 -13.87 -8.69 -2.36
C SER A 167 -13.98 -10.21 -2.15
N GLY A 168 -13.15 -10.81 -1.29
CA GLY A 168 -13.34 -12.19 -0.80
C GLY A 168 -13.25 -13.32 -1.83
N LYS A 169 -13.01 -13.06 -3.13
CA LYS A 169 -12.86 -14.13 -4.13
C LYS A 169 -11.56 -14.92 -3.87
N GLY A 170 -11.69 -16.15 -3.39
CA GLY A 170 -10.58 -17.08 -3.17
C GLY A 170 -9.94 -17.02 -1.77
N GLN A 171 -10.57 -16.33 -0.82
CA GLN A 171 -10.12 -16.26 0.57
C GLN A 171 -10.76 -17.42 1.36
N THR A 172 -10.07 -18.56 1.40
CA THR A 172 -10.36 -19.64 2.36
C THR A 172 -9.25 -19.65 3.41
N GLU A 173 -9.51 -20.17 4.62
CA GLU A 173 -8.47 -20.35 5.65
C GLU A 173 -7.25 -21.15 5.13
N GLU A 174 -7.42 -21.92 4.06
CA GLU A 174 -6.37 -22.72 3.41
C GLU A 174 -5.56 -21.95 2.34
N SER A 175 -5.96 -20.73 1.98
CA SER A 175 -5.24 -19.93 0.99
C SER A 175 -3.93 -19.40 1.59
N PRO A 176 -2.79 -19.49 0.88
CA PRO A 176 -1.50 -19.06 1.41
C PRO A 176 -1.45 -17.55 1.66
N CYS A 177 -0.54 -17.12 2.54
CA CYS A 177 -0.26 -15.69 2.74
C CYS A 177 0.05 -15.03 1.38
N PRO A 178 -0.62 -13.92 1.01
CA PRO A 178 -0.40 -13.26 -0.27
C PRO A 178 0.97 -12.55 -0.36
N TRP A 179 1.64 -12.36 0.77
CA TRP A 179 2.98 -11.76 0.86
C TRP A 179 3.99 -12.77 1.39
N HIS A 180 5.17 -12.76 0.79
CA HIS A 180 6.30 -13.58 1.22
C HIS A 180 6.99 -12.94 2.44
N ARG A 181 7.11 -11.60 2.45
CA ARG A 181 7.66 -10.86 3.61
C ARG A 181 6.57 -10.49 4.62
N PRO A 182 6.78 -10.73 5.92
CA PRO A 182 5.80 -10.34 6.94
C PRO A 182 5.56 -8.83 6.99
N GLU A 183 6.56 -8.00 6.67
CA GLU A 183 6.43 -6.54 6.66
C GLU A 183 5.43 -6.05 5.60
N MET A 184 5.28 -6.76 4.47
CA MET A 184 4.31 -6.41 3.45
C MET A 184 2.88 -6.74 3.88
N ALA A 185 2.67 -7.87 4.54
CA ALA A 185 1.37 -8.21 5.12
C ALA A 185 0.96 -7.22 6.23
N ILE A 186 1.92 -6.76 7.03
CA ILE A 186 1.70 -5.71 8.03
C ILE A 186 1.37 -4.37 7.36
N ALA A 187 2.10 -4.00 6.32
CA ALA A 187 1.85 -2.77 5.56
C ALA A 187 0.46 -2.79 4.89
N GLU A 188 0.03 -3.93 4.34
CA GLU A 188 -1.33 -4.07 3.84
C GLU A 188 -2.36 -3.84 4.94
N ALA A 189 -2.17 -4.49 6.09
CA ALA A 189 -3.09 -4.37 7.21
C ALA A 189 -3.22 -2.93 7.74
N GLY A 190 -2.08 -2.23 7.92
CA GLY A 190 -2.08 -0.82 8.33
C GLY A 190 -2.73 0.10 7.29
N GLY A 191 -2.58 -0.22 6.00
CA GLY A 191 -3.20 0.55 4.93
C GLY A 191 -4.72 0.49 4.90
N HIS A 192 -5.33 -0.61 5.38
CA HIS A 192 -6.78 -0.70 5.54
C HIS A 192 -7.29 0.29 6.61
N VAL A 193 -6.58 0.42 7.72
CA VAL A 193 -6.91 1.38 8.79
C VAL A 193 -6.81 2.82 8.27
N ILE A 194 -5.67 3.17 7.65
CA ILE A 194 -5.44 4.51 7.07
C ILE A 194 -6.47 4.85 5.99
N GLY A 195 -6.83 3.86 5.17
CA GLY A 195 -7.85 4.00 4.14
C GLY A 195 -9.21 4.41 4.72
N GLN A 196 -9.64 3.76 5.79
CA GLN A 196 -10.89 4.11 6.47
C GLN A 196 -10.82 5.51 7.08
N ASP A 197 -9.74 5.87 7.77
CA ASP A 197 -9.59 7.22 8.36
C ASP A 197 -9.66 8.32 7.29
N THR A 198 -9.04 8.08 6.14
CA THR A 198 -9.09 8.99 4.98
C THR A 198 -10.51 9.10 4.45
N PHE A 199 -11.21 7.97 4.36
CA PHE A 199 -12.57 7.90 3.83
C PHE A 199 -13.62 8.54 4.76
N VAL A 200 -13.50 8.38 6.08
CA VAL A 200 -14.36 9.02 7.11
C VAL A 200 -14.42 10.54 6.89
N GLN A 201 -13.29 11.18 6.55
CA GLN A 201 -13.22 12.62 6.27
C GLN A 201 -14.15 13.10 5.15
N TYR A 202 -14.50 12.22 4.20
CA TYR A 202 -15.40 12.54 3.11
C TYR A 202 -16.89 12.33 3.46
N TYR A 203 -17.20 11.53 4.47
CA TYR A 203 -18.57 11.14 4.83
C TYR A 203 -19.26 12.01 5.88
N PHE A 204 -18.59 13.05 6.39
CA PHE A 204 -19.15 14.06 7.33
C PHE A 204 -20.39 14.84 6.82
N THR A 205 -21.01 14.45 5.71
CA THR A 205 -22.14 15.15 5.07
C THR A 205 -23.42 14.31 4.89
N GLY A 206 -23.45 13.04 5.30
CA GLY A 206 -24.53 12.11 4.89
C GLY A 206 -25.03 11.08 5.90
N ASP A 207 -24.73 11.19 7.20
CA ASP A 207 -25.21 10.30 8.28
C ASP A 207 -25.02 8.77 8.07
N GLN A 208 -24.17 8.36 7.12
CA GLN A 208 -23.80 6.96 6.92
C GLN A 208 -22.37 6.71 7.37
N LEU A 209 -22.18 5.75 8.28
CA LEU A 209 -20.85 5.31 8.68
C LEU A 209 -20.16 4.61 7.50
N PRO A 210 -18.83 4.73 7.39
CA PRO A 210 -18.05 3.87 6.52
C PRO A 210 -18.32 2.40 6.82
N ASN A 211 -18.63 1.65 5.76
CA ASN A 211 -18.69 0.20 5.86
C ASN A 211 -17.26 -0.35 5.91
N ILE A 212 -16.83 -0.79 7.09
CA ILE A 212 -15.49 -1.35 7.28
C ILE A 212 -15.41 -2.84 6.93
N MET A 213 -16.53 -3.51 6.60
CA MET A 213 -16.59 -4.97 6.52
C MET A 213 -15.61 -5.57 5.52
N GLY A 214 -15.44 -4.98 4.33
CA GLY A 214 -14.46 -5.49 3.36
C GLY A 214 -13.02 -5.40 3.85
N SER A 215 -12.70 -4.39 4.67
CA SER A 215 -11.40 -4.29 5.34
C SER A 215 -11.28 -5.27 6.51
N ALA A 216 -12.34 -5.44 7.30
CA ALA A 216 -12.36 -6.39 8.41
C ALA A 216 -12.17 -7.84 7.93
N ASP A 217 -12.94 -8.27 6.92
CA ASP A 217 -12.85 -9.59 6.32
C ASP A 217 -11.42 -9.85 5.77
N ARG A 218 -10.82 -8.81 5.15
CA ARG A 218 -9.46 -8.92 4.64
C ARG A 218 -8.43 -9.08 5.76
N LEU A 219 -8.57 -8.33 6.86
CA LEU A 219 -7.66 -8.44 8.00
C LEU A 219 -7.77 -9.80 8.68
N GLU A 220 -8.98 -10.37 8.79
CA GLU A 220 -9.19 -11.72 9.30
C GLU A 220 -8.49 -12.76 8.41
N PHE A 221 -8.69 -12.67 7.10
CA PHE A 221 -8.00 -13.52 6.12
C PHE A 221 -6.48 -13.43 6.26
N LEU A 222 -5.91 -12.22 6.29
CA LEU A 222 -4.47 -12.03 6.42
C LEU A 222 -3.94 -12.56 7.76
N ALA A 223 -4.68 -12.39 8.86
CA ALA A 223 -4.28 -12.89 10.17
C ALA A 223 -4.23 -14.43 10.21
N ALA A 224 -5.13 -15.10 9.48
CA ALA A 224 -5.13 -16.55 9.33
C ALA A 224 -4.01 -17.03 8.38
N ALA A 225 -3.89 -16.42 7.20
CA ALA A 225 -2.97 -16.84 6.15
C ALA A 225 -1.49 -16.52 6.44
N CYS A 226 -1.20 -15.45 7.20
CA CYS A 226 0.14 -14.92 7.43
C CYS A 226 0.59 -15.06 8.91
N PRO A 227 0.94 -16.27 9.38
CA PRO A 227 1.23 -16.52 10.81
C PRO A 227 2.39 -15.68 11.37
N ASN A 228 3.40 -15.37 10.55
CA ASN A 228 4.55 -14.55 10.96
C ASN A 228 4.19 -13.07 11.17
N ALA A 229 3.11 -12.59 10.55
CA ALA A 229 2.61 -11.22 10.68
C ALA A 229 1.37 -11.12 11.59
N ARG A 230 0.70 -12.26 11.87
CA ARG A 230 -0.59 -12.37 12.57
C ARG A 230 -0.74 -11.42 13.75
N LYS A 231 0.23 -11.37 14.66
CA LYS A 231 0.16 -10.51 15.86
C LYS A 231 -0.08 -9.04 15.48
N GLN A 232 0.66 -8.53 14.50
CA GLN A 232 0.51 -7.13 14.09
C GLN A 232 -0.78 -6.92 13.31
N ILE A 233 -1.19 -7.88 12.49
CA ILE A 233 -2.45 -7.79 11.73
C ILE A 233 -3.67 -7.76 12.67
N VAL A 234 -3.66 -8.57 13.74
CA VAL A 234 -4.68 -8.52 14.80
C VAL A 234 -4.70 -7.16 15.51
N PHE A 235 -3.54 -6.53 15.73
CA PHE A 235 -3.49 -5.18 16.28
C PHE A 235 -4.12 -4.14 15.34
N GLU A 236 -3.83 -4.22 14.03
CA GLU A 236 -4.45 -3.33 13.04
C GLU A 236 -5.97 -3.58 12.92
N SER A 237 -6.42 -4.84 13.02
CA SER A 237 -7.85 -5.20 13.07
C SER A 237 -8.55 -4.60 14.29
N ALA A 238 -7.94 -4.69 15.47
CA ALA A 238 -8.48 -4.06 16.67
C ALA A 238 -8.57 -2.53 16.52
N THR A 239 -7.57 -1.91 15.88
CA THR A 239 -7.53 -0.46 15.64
C THR A 239 -8.61 -0.03 14.65
N LEU A 240 -8.84 -0.81 13.57
CA LEU A 240 -9.93 -0.60 12.62
C LEU A 240 -11.29 -0.55 13.33
N TYR A 241 -11.59 -1.56 14.15
CA TYR A 241 -12.85 -1.63 14.90
C TYR A 241 -12.97 -0.52 15.94
N ALA A 242 -11.89 -0.18 16.64
CA ALA A 242 -11.90 0.90 17.63
C ALA A 242 -12.21 2.26 16.98
N HIS A 243 -11.59 2.57 15.84
CA HIS A 243 -11.87 3.81 15.10
C HIS A 243 -13.33 3.83 14.58
N ALA A 244 -13.85 2.69 14.10
CA ALA A 244 -15.24 2.59 13.68
C ALA A 244 -16.22 2.80 14.85
N ALA A 245 -15.92 2.25 16.03
CA ALA A 245 -16.70 2.46 17.24
C ALA A 245 -16.70 3.93 17.69
N GLU A 246 -15.53 4.57 17.71
CA GLU A 246 -15.41 6.00 18.06
C GLU A 246 -16.17 6.88 17.06
N THR A 247 -16.05 6.59 15.77
CA THR A 247 -16.77 7.31 14.72
C THR A 247 -18.29 7.14 14.90
N ALA A 248 -18.77 5.91 15.10
CA ALA A 248 -20.19 5.63 15.35
C ALA A 248 -20.72 6.36 16.58
N TYR A 249 -19.92 6.40 17.65
CA TYR A 249 -20.24 7.12 18.88
C TYR A 249 -20.36 8.63 18.64
N ASP A 250 -19.43 9.23 17.90
CA ASP A 250 -19.45 10.66 17.57
C ASP A 250 -20.66 11.05 16.69
N PHE A 251 -21.16 10.11 15.86
CA PHE A 251 -22.39 10.28 15.08
C PHE A 251 -23.68 9.91 15.87
N ASN A 252 -23.59 9.54 17.15
CA ASN A 252 -24.70 9.09 18.00
C ASN A 252 -25.45 7.85 17.44
N ILE A 253 -24.70 6.90 16.88
CA ILE A 253 -25.20 5.60 16.40
C ILE A 253 -24.81 4.54 17.43
N ASP A 254 -25.44 4.60 18.60
CA ASP A 254 -25.02 3.88 19.82
C ASP A 254 -24.94 2.35 19.64
N ASP A 255 -25.91 1.74 18.97
CA ASP A 255 -25.92 0.28 18.73
C ASP A 255 -24.70 -0.15 17.89
N SER A 256 -24.39 0.57 16.80
CA SER A 256 -23.21 0.29 15.98
C SER A 256 -21.91 0.59 16.72
N ALA A 257 -21.88 1.61 17.57
CA ALA A 257 -20.72 1.91 18.40
C ALA A 257 -20.42 0.78 19.38
N ALA A 258 -21.46 0.22 20.01
CA ALA A 258 -21.33 -0.91 20.93
C ALA A 258 -20.86 -2.18 20.20
N ASP A 259 -21.43 -2.51 19.05
CA ASP A 259 -21.04 -3.69 18.25
C ASP A 259 -19.57 -3.61 17.84
N TYR A 260 -19.14 -2.51 17.23
CA TYR A 260 -17.73 -2.33 16.84
C TYR A 260 -16.79 -2.30 18.06
N ALA A 261 -17.21 -1.75 19.18
CA ALA A 261 -16.42 -1.76 20.41
C ALA A 261 -16.23 -3.19 20.96
N ALA A 262 -17.25 -4.05 20.86
CA ALA A 262 -17.15 -5.45 21.27
C ALA A 262 -16.15 -6.23 20.38
N ASP A 263 -16.18 -5.99 19.07
CA ASP A 263 -15.21 -6.58 18.14
C ASP A 263 -13.78 -6.06 18.41
N ALA A 264 -13.62 -4.76 18.66
CA ALA A 264 -12.35 -4.16 19.05
C ALA A 264 -11.78 -4.79 20.34
N ILE A 265 -12.62 -4.99 21.37
CA ILE A 265 -12.23 -5.67 22.62
C ILE A 265 -11.71 -7.07 22.33
N THR A 266 -12.45 -7.84 21.53
CA THR A 266 -12.09 -9.22 21.17
C THR A 266 -10.72 -9.27 20.48
N GLN A 267 -10.49 -8.40 19.51
CA GLN A 267 -9.21 -8.36 18.78
C GLN A 267 -8.06 -7.84 19.65
N TYR A 268 -8.30 -6.85 20.52
CA TYR A 268 -7.29 -6.36 21.45
C TYR A 268 -6.88 -7.40 22.49
N GLU A 269 -7.82 -8.16 23.05
CA GLU A 269 -7.50 -9.27 23.96
C GLU A 269 -6.76 -10.40 23.24
N LEU A 270 -7.12 -10.70 21.98
CA LEU A 270 -6.35 -11.62 21.14
C LEU A 270 -4.92 -11.12 20.93
N PHE A 271 -4.72 -9.84 20.59
CA PHE A 271 -3.39 -9.23 20.49
C PHE A 271 -2.59 -9.40 21.79
N ARG A 272 -3.20 -9.14 22.95
CA ARG A 272 -2.54 -9.31 24.25
C ARG A 272 -2.08 -10.75 24.47
N SER A 273 -2.89 -11.73 24.08
CA SER A 273 -2.52 -13.15 24.18
C SER A 273 -1.34 -13.55 23.27
N LEU A 274 -1.15 -12.82 22.16
CA LEU A 274 -0.06 -13.03 21.20
C LEU A 274 1.18 -12.17 21.48
N ALA A 275 1.06 -11.15 22.34
CA ALA A 275 2.13 -10.21 22.65
C ALA A 275 3.24 -10.87 23.48
N ASN A 276 4.49 -10.55 23.14
CA ASN A 276 5.67 -10.99 23.89
C ASN A 276 6.18 -9.86 24.79
N ASN A 277 7.07 -10.16 25.73
CA ASN A 277 7.68 -9.14 26.60
C ASN A 277 8.82 -8.35 25.89
N THR A 278 8.57 -7.87 24.68
CA THR A 278 9.51 -7.03 23.91
C THR A 278 9.24 -5.55 24.16
N ALA A 279 10.21 -4.68 23.88
CA ALA A 279 10.02 -3.23 24.02
C ALA A 279 8.91 -2.70 23.08
N ALA A 280 8.87 -3.18 21.84
CA ALA A 280 7.84 -2.81 20.86
C ALA A 280 6.44 -3.24 21.33
N ASP A 281 6.31 -4.46 21.85
CA ASP A 281 5.02 -4.96 22.35
C ASP A 281 4.56 -4.20 23.60
N ARG A 282 5.46 -3.85 24.53
CA ARG A 282 5.09 -3.06 25.72
C ARG A 282 4.50 -1.70 25.36
N SER A 283 5.06 -1.02 24.36
CA SER A 283 4.51 0.26 23.87
C SER A 283 3.11 0.08 23.30
N LYS A 284 2.89 -0.96 22.48
CA LYS A 284 1.55 -1.26 21.94
C LYS A 284 0.56 -1.68 23.02
N LEU A 285 0.97 -2.50 23.99
CA LEU A 285 0.11 -2.92 25.11
C LEU A 285 -0.41 -1.73 25.94
N THR A 286 0.39 -0.69 26.11
CA THR A 286 -0.07 0.54 26.80
C THR A 286 -1.17 1.25 25.99
N LEU A 287 -1.06 1.29 24.65
CA LEU A 287 -2.11 1.82 23.79
C LEU A 287 -3.38 0.97 23.88
N VAL A 288 -3.20 -0.36 23.85
CA VAL A 288 -4.30 -1.32 23.97
C VAL A 288 -5.04 -1.18 25.29
N ASP A 289 -4.34 -1.05 26.42
CA ASP A 289 -4.98 -0.90 27.73
C ASP A 289 -5.86 0.37 27.79
N ASN A 290 -5.40 1.47 27.18
CA ASN A 290 -6.18 2.71 27.08
C ASN A 290 -7.39 2.55 26.16
N ALA A 291 -7.21 1.93 24.99
CA ALA A 291 -8.29 1.69 24.03
C ALA A 291 -9.36 0.75 24.63
N LEU A 292 -8.96 -0.35 25.27
CA LEU A 292 -9.86 -1.29 25.93
C LEU A 292 -10.73 -0.62 27.00
N LYS A 293 -10.17 0.32 27.77
CA LYS A 293 -10.97 1.09 28.74
C LYS A 293 -12.07 1.87 28.02
N ARG A 294 -11.74 2.56 26.92
CA ARG A 294 -12.69 3.34 26.14
C ARG A 294 -13.75 2.46 25.47
N MET A 295 -13.35 1.35 24.87
CA MET A 295 -14.28 0.42 24.21
C MET A 295 -15.27 -0.21 25.21
N ARG A 296 -14.82 -0.56 26.42
CA ARG A 296 -15.70 -1.08 27.48
C ARG A 296 -16.70 -0.06 28.01
N GLU A 297 -16.42 1.25 27.89
CA GLU A 297 -17.40 2.30 28.20
C GLU A 297 -18.52 2.35 27.14
N MET A 298 -18.20 2.03 25.88
CA MET A 298 -19.16 1.98 24.77
C MET A 298 -19.93 0.65 24.70
N ALA A 299 -19.31 -0.46 25.10
CA ALA A 299 -19.89 -1.81 25.12
C ALA A 299 -19.75 -2.45 26.52
N PRO A 300 -20.54 -2.00 27.52
CA PRO A 300 -20.43 -2.51 28.89
C PRO A 300 -20.79 -4.00 29.01
N GLU A 301 -21.66 -4.50 28.12
CA GLU A 301 -22.07 -5.91 28.09
C GLU A 301 -20.96 -6.85 27.58
N ALA A 302 -19.96 -6.32 26.85
CA ALA A 302 -18.80 -7.07 26.36
C ALA A 302 -17.63 -7.10 27.37
N ALA A 303 -17.81 -6.55 28.57
CA ALA A 303 -16.78 -6.47 29.61
C ALA A 303 -16.79 -7.65 30.61
N GLU A 304 -17.77 -8.55 30.51
CA GLU A 304 -17.91 -9.79 31.32
C GLU A 304 -17.19 -10.98 30.69
#